data_AF-A0A8T5B2H9-F1
#
_entry.id   AF-A0A8T5B2H9-F1
#
_cell.length_a   1.000
_cell.length_b   1.000
_cell.length_c   1.000
_cell.angle_alpha   90.00
_cell.angle_beta   90.00
_cell.angle_gamma   90.00
#
_symmetry.space_group_name_H-M   'P 1'
#
loop_
_entity.id
_entity.type
_entity.pdbx_description
1 polymer ?
#
loop_
_entity_poly.entity_id
_entity_poly.type
_entity_poly.pdbx_seq_one_letter_code
_entity_poly.pdbx_strand_id
1 'polypeptide(L)'
;MAYNLCRDYQARAAKFGEAFEACFKIIMERLFPDIPLTPDVNLPKACMVTGGEADFAVISDELLERKIIAVIEAKGAADHIICNGKLIELPRPGMLRTDTVKKAICNAYQVSRAYPDALFFIVTGHKPMGVTLNACATWQRVT
;
A
#
# COMPACT_ATOMS: atom_id res chain seq x y z
N MET A 1 -14.01 -24.42 -12.40
CA MET A 1 -13.78 -24.91 -11.01
C MET A 1 -14.01 -23.77 -10.04
N ALA A 2 -14.67 -24.03 -8.91
CA ALA A 2 -14.82 -23.06 -7.84
C ALA A 2 -13.47 -22.76 -7.17
N TYR A 3 -13.29 -21.52 -6.72
CA TYR A 3 -12.07 -21.08 -6.02
C TYR A 3 -11.94 -21.77 -4.66
N ASN A 4 -10.74 -22.31 -4.37
CA ASN A 4 -10.39 -22.88 -3.07
C ASN A 4 -9.34 -21.98 -2.39
N LEU A 5 -9.72 -21.29 -1.31
CA LEU A 5 -8.84 -20.37 -0.57
C LEU A 5 -7.50 -21.01 -0.17
N CYS A 6 -7.54 -22.23 0.35
CA CYS A 6 -6.38 -22.93 0.89
C CYS A 6 -5.33 -23.30 -0.17
N ARG A 7 -5.77 -23.53 -1.42
CA ARG A 7 -4.90 -23.96 -2.53
C ARG A 7 -4.59 -22.84 -3.51
N ASP A 8 -5.57 -21.99 -3.80
CA ASP A 8 -5.54 -21.10 -4.96
C ASP A 8 -5.16 -19.66 -4.59
N TYR A 9 -5.14 -19.29 -3.30
CA TYR A 9 -4.85 -17.93 -2.85
C TYR A 9 -3.47 -17.44 -3.34
N GLN A 10 -2.43 -18.24 -3.14
CA GLN A 10 -1.07 -17.85 -3.48
C GLN A 10 -0.89 -17.52 -4.95
N ALA A 11 -1.51 -18.30 -5.84
CA ALA A 11 -1.46 -18.09 -7.28
C ALA A 11 -2.20 -16.81 -7.72
N ARG A 12 -3.08 -16.28 -6.86
CA ARG A 12 -3.89 -15.08 -7.14
C ARG A 12 -3.50 -13.86 -6.31
N ALA A 13 -2.55 -13.98 -5.40
CA ALA A 13 -2.17 -12.92 -4.46
C ALA A 13 -1.83 -11.59 -5.15
N ALA A 14 -1.15 -11.63 -6.32
CA ALA A 14 -0.87 -10.44 -7.12
C ALA A 14 -2.16 -9.74 -7.58
N LYS A 15 -3.12 -10.51 -8.14
CA LYS A 15 -4.42 -9.99 -8.56
C LYS A 15 -5.25 -9.45 -7.39
N PHE A 16 -5.12 -10.03 -6.20
CA PHE A 16 -5.73 -9.48 -4.99
C PHE A 16 -5.12 -8.13 -4.60
N GLY A 17 -3.80 -7.97 -4.73
CA GLY A 17 -3.12 -6.69 -4.52
C GLY A 17 -3.58 -5.62 -5.52
N GLU A 18 -3.58 -5.94 -6.81
CA GLU A 18 -4.06 -5.05 -7.89
C GLU A 18 -5.53 -4.65 -7.67
N ALA A 19 -6.38 -5.61 -7.33
CA ALA A 19 -7.80 -5.34 -7.04
C ALA A 19 -7.98 -4.45 -5.80
N PHE A 20 -7.16 -4.63 -4.77
CA PHE A 20 -7.20 -3.79 -3.57
C PHE A 20 -6.81 -2.34 -3.88
N GLU A 21 -5.72 -2.15 -4.62
CA GLU A 21 -5.25 -0.82 -5.06
C GLU A 21 -6.32 -0.11 -5.92
N ALA A 22 -6.92 -0.82 -6.88
CA ALA A 22 -8.00 -0.30 -7.70
C ALA A 22 -9.26 0.06 -6.89
N CYS A 23 -9.66 -0.80 -5.95
CA CYS A 23 -10.78 -0.52 -5.05
C CYS A 23 -10.50 0.68 -4.15
N PHE A 24 -9.28 0.81 -3.62
CA PHE A 24 -8.87 1.95 -2.81
C PHE A 24 -9.00 3.26 -3.59
N LYS A 25 -8.50 3.29 -4.84
CA LYS A 25 -8.65 4.45 -5.73
C LYS A 25 -10.13 4.84 -5.90
N ILE A 26 -10.99 3.88 -6.25
CA ILE A 26 -12.43 4.14 -6.44
C ILE A 26 -13.08 4.68 -5.15
N ILE A 27 -12.73 4.11 -3.99
CA ILE A 27 -13.26 4.57 -2.70
C ILE A 27 -12.84 6.01 -2.44
N MET A 28 -11.56 6.33 -2.65
CA MET A 28 -11.05 7.67 -2.43
C MET A 28 -11.68 8.69 -3.39
N GLU A 29 -11.76 8.38 -4.68
CA GLU A 29 -12.40 9.26 -5.67
C GLU A 29 -13.88 9.50 -5.40
N ARG A 30 -14.60 8.50 -4.86
CA ARG A 30 -16.05 8.61 -4.60
C ARG A 30 -16.39 9.24 -3.26
N LEU A 31 -15.64 8.91 -2.21
CA LEU A 31 -15.96 9.33 -0.84
C LEU A 31 -15.16 10.55 -0.40
N PHE A 32 -14.00 10.79 -1.03
CA PHE A 32 -13.09 11.90 -0.70
C PHE A 32 -12.63 12.62 -1.99
N PRO A 33 -13.56 13.13 -2.82
CA PRO A 33 -13.22 13.73 -4.12
C PRO A 33 -12.31 14.96 -4.01
N ASP A 34 -12.28 15.62 -2.85
CA ASP A 34 -11.42 16.77 -2.58
C ASP A 34 -9.94 16.39 -2.38
N ILE A 35 -9.61 15.10 -2.31
CA ILE A 35 -8.24 14.59 -2.18
C ILE A 35 -7.78 14.06 -3.56
N PRO A 36 -7.05 14.86 -4.35
CA PRO A 36 -6.61 14.44 -5.67
C PRO A 36 -5.51 13.37 -5.55
N LEU A 37 -5.85 12.13 -5.88
CA LEU A 37 -4.89 11.03 -5.95
C LEU A 37 -4.24 10.98 -7.33
N THR A 38 -2.92 11.17 -7.37
CA THR A 38 -2.11 10.92 -8.56
C THR A 38 -1.52 9.51 -8.45
N PRO A 39 -1.86 8.57 -9.35
CA PRO A 39 -1.27 7.24 -9.35
C PRO A 39 0.17 7.24 -9.90
N ASP A 40 0.92 6.17 -9.62
CA ASP A 40 2.19 5.82 -10.30
C ASP A 40 3.23 6.95 -10.26
N VAL A 41 3.40 7.57 -9.09
CA VAL A 41 4.26 8.76 -8.94
C VAL A 41 5.70 8.35 -8.69
N ASN A 42 6.59 8.74 -9.61
CA ASN A 42 8.03 8.56 -9.45
C ASN A 42 8.55 9.37 -8.25
N LEU A 43 9.18 8.68 -7.30
CA LEU A 43 9.88 9.30 -6.19
C LEU A 43 11.34 9.59 -6.59
N PRO A 44 11.87 10.77 -6.24
CA PRO A 44 13.24 11.13 -6.52
C PRO A 44 14.19 10.20 -5.77
N LYS A 45 15.36 9.98 -6.37
CA LYS A 45 16.38 9.11 -5.79
C LYS A 45 16.93 9.73 -4.52
N ALA A 46 16.63 9.13 -3.36
CA ALA A 46 17.30 9.47 -2.12
C ALA A 46 18.38 8.43 -1.75
N CYS A 47 18.15 7.13 -1.98
CA CYS A 47 19.07 6.05 -1.55
C CYS A 47 19.14 4.80 -2.45
N MET A 48 18.23 4.61 -3.41
CA MET A 48 18.21 3.42 -4.30
C MET A 48 18.79 3.77 -5.68
N VAL A 49 19.50 2.82 -6.32
CA VAL A 49 20.17 2.99 -7.63
C VAL A 49 19.16 3.42 -8.71
N THR A 50 17.89 3.01 -8.56
CA THR A 50 16.71 3.47 -9.29
C THR A 50 15.72 4.13 -8.32
N GLY A 51 15.00 5.17 -8.75
CA GLY A 51 13.92 5.76 -7.94
C GLY A 51 12.83 4.72 -7.65
N GLY A 52 12.12 4.89 -6.53
CA GLY A 52 10.91 4.12 -6.26
C GLY A 52 9.70 4.75 -6.94
N GLU A 53 8.65 3.97 -7.17
CA GLU A 53 7.36 4.47 -7.65
C GLU A 53 6.34 4.32 -6.53
N ALA A 54 5.67 5.41 -6.14
CA ALA A 54 4.58 5.37 -5.19
C ALA A 54 3.29 4.92 -5.88
N ASP A 55 2.49 4.10 -5.21
CA ASP A 55 1.20 3.67 -5.76
C ASP A 55 0.27 4.90 -5.92
N PHE A 56 0.23 5.80 -4.93
CA PHE A 56 -0.42 7.10 -5.06
C PHE A 56 0.34 8.24 -4.34
N ALA A 57 0.16 9.46 -4.82
CA ALA A 57 0.54 10.67 -4.11
C ALA A 57 -0.55 11.75 -4.19
N VAL A 58 -0.65 12.55 -3.13
CA VAL A 58 -1.41 13.80 -3.11
C VAL A 58 -0.43 14.94 -3.34
N ILE A 59 -0.68 15.74 -4.37
CA ILE A 59 0.23 16.78 -4.82
C ILE A 59 -0.49 18.12 -4.73
N SER A 60 0.12 19.10 -4.05
CA SER A 60 -0.31 20.49 -4.12
C SER A 60 0.12 21.06 -5.46
N ASP A 61 -0.83 21.59 -6.21
CA ASP A 61 -0.60 22.33 -7.45
C ASP A 61 -0.73 23.83 -7.14
N GLU A 62 0.13 24.32 -6.26
CA GLU A 62 0.27 25.77 -6.04
C GLU A 62 1.13 26.37 -7.15
N LEU A 63 0.75 27.57 -7.61
CA LEU A 63 1.27 28.28 -8.79
C LEU A 63 2.80 28.42 -8.93
N LEU A 64 3.57 28.12 -7.88
CA LEU A 64 5.02 28.31 -7.84
C LEU A 64 5.81 27.02 -7.57
N GLU A 65 5.25 26.01 -6.89
CA GLU A 65 5.96 24.76 -6.60
C GLU A 65 5.00 23.57 -6.47
N ARG A 66 5.23 22.55 -7.31
CA ARG A 66 4.54 21.26 -7.21
C ARG A 66 5.08 20.50 -6.00
N LYS A 67 4.34 20.48 -4.89
CA LYS A 67 4.76 19.86 -3.62
C LYS A 67 4.01 18.56 -3.36
N ILE A 68 4.72 17.47 -3.06
CA ILE A 68 4.09 16.24 -2.55
C ILE A 68 3.65 16.49 -1.11
N ILE A 69 2.34 16.38 -0.85
CA ILE A 69 1.73 16.52 0.48
C ILE A 69 1.69 15.16 1.18
N ALA A 70 1.32 14.12 0.45
CA ALA A 70 1.21 12.77 0.99
C ALA A 70 1.60 11.73 -0.05
N VAL A 71 2.19 10.63 0.42
CA VAL A 71 2.47 9.42 -0.33
C VAL A 71 1.71 8.27 0.31
N ILE A 72 1.05 7.46 -0.52
CA ILE A 72 0.18 6.38 -0.09
C ILE A 72 0.57 5.09 -0.83
N GLU A 73 0.87 4.05 -0.07
CA GLU A 73 1.13 2.70 -0.57
C GLU A 73 -0.04 1.79 -0.21
N ALA A 74 -0.73 1.21 -1.21
CA ALA A 74 -1.91 0.39 -1.02
C ALA A 74 -1.57 -1.11 -1.14
N LYS A 75 -1.41 -1.79 0.01
CA LYS A 75 -0.93 -3.18 0.07
C LYS A 75 -2.04 -4.14 0.50
N GLY A 76 -2.67 -4.79 -0.48
CA GLY A 76 -3.84 -5.63 -0.27
C GLY A 76 -3.60 -7.13 -0.03
N ALA A 77 -2.39 -7.63 -0.25
CA ALA A 77 -2.14 -9.06 -0.18
C ALA A 77 -1.88 -9.54 1.26
N ALA A 78 -2.49 -10.65 1.66
CA ALA A 78 -2.29 -11.30 2.97
C ALA A 78 -0.95 -11.96 3.15
N ASP A 79 -0.49 -11.99 4.41
CA ASP A 79 0.64 -12.79 4.86
C ASP A 79 0.27 -14.13 5.48
N HIS A 80 -0.97 -14.24 5.92
CA HIS A 80 -1.58 -15.46 6.42
C HIS A 80 -3.02 -15.55 5.91
N ILE A 81 -3.58 -16.76 5.89
CA ILE A 81 -4.99 -17.00 5.61
C ILE A 81 -5.60 -17.88 6.71
N ILE A 82 -6.90 -17.73 6.96
CA ILE A 82 -7.65 -18.68 7.78
C ILE A 82 -8.29 -19.69 6.84
N CYS A 83 -7.75 -20.90 6.81
CA CYS A 83 -8.25 -22.01 6.02
C CYS A 83 -8.80 -23.08 6.96
N ASN A 84 -10.09 -23.42 6.82
CA ASN A 84 -10.76 -24.45 7.63
C ASN A 84 -10.57 -24.22 9.16
N GLY A 85 -10.63 -22.96 9.59
CA GLY A 85 -10.43 -22.57 10.99
C GLY A 85 -8.99 -22.60 11.50
N LYS A 86 -8.00 -22.93 10.63
CA LYS A 86 -6.59 -22.90 10.98
C LYS A 86 -5.90 -21.71 10.33
N LEU A 87 -5.07 -21.02 11.11
CA LEU A 87 -4.12 -20.04 10.61
C LEU A 87 -3.07 -20.77 9.76
N ILE A 88 -2.99 -20.43 8.49
CA ILE A 88 -1.94 -20.89 7.58
C ILE A 88 -1.07 -19.68 7.25
N GLU A 89 0.16 -19.69 7.74
CA GLU A 89 1.21 -18.81 7.25
C GLU A 89 1.53 -19.20 5.81
N LEU A 90 1.52 -18.21 4.92
CA LEU A 90 1.81 -18.47 3.52
C LEU A 90 3.33 -18.65 3.37
N PRO A 91 3.83 -19.65 2.62
CA PRO A 91 5.28 -19.87 2.47
C PRO A 91 5.98 -18.73 1.70
N ARG A 92 5.19 -18.01 0.90
CA ARG A 92 5.50 -16.70 0.37
C ARG A 92 4.25 -15.90 0.64
N PRO A 93 4.14 -15.11 1.71
CA PRO A 93 2.98 -14.25 1.82
C PRO A 93 2.80 -13.49 0.50
N GLY A 94 1.55 -13.22 0.14
CA GLY A 94 1.30 -12.29 -0.95
C GLY A 94 1.95 -10.92 -0.67
N MET A 95 2.32 -10.69 0.60
CA MET A 95 3.21 -9.65 1.14
C MET A 95 4.72 -9.99 1.26
N LEU A 96 5.19 -11.24 1.15
CA LEU A 96 6.60 -11.62 0.88
C LEU A 96 6.73 -12.04 -0.59
N ARG A 97 6.32 -11.16 -1.50
CA ARG A 97 7.45 -10.57 -2.21
C ARG A 97 8.14 -9.72 -1.17
N THR A 98 9.34 -10.12 -0.77
CA THR A 98 10.26 -9.24 -0.05
C THR A 98 10.17 -7.82 -0.59
N ASP A 99 9.88 -7.64 -1.87
CA ASP A 99 9.75 -6.35 -2.53
C ASP A 99 8.54 -5.49 -2.11
N THR A 100 7.39 -5.98 -1.64
CA THR A 100 6.20 -5.09 -1.46
C THR A 100 6.23 -4.33 -0.13
N VAL A 101 6.48 -5.02 0.99
CA VAL A 101 6.69 -4.36 2.30
C VAL A 101 8.05 -3.66 2.32
N LYS A 102 9.12 -4.26 1.73
CA LYS A 102 10.38 -3.53 1.59
C LYS A 102 10.23 -2.32 0.68
N LYS A 103 9.46 -2.37 -0.43
CA LYS A 103 9.16 -1.19 -1.26
C LYS A 103 8.47 -0.14 -0.41
N ALA A 104 7.43 -0.48 0.33
CA ALA A 104 6.73 0.48 1.18
C ALA A 104 7.66 1.12 2.24
N ILE A 105 8.48 0.32 2.92
CA ILE A 105 9.45 0.82 3.92
C ILE A 105 10.57 1.64 3.26
N CYS A 106 11.11 1.18 2.12
CA CYS A 106 12.12 1.90 1.34
C CYS A 106 11.57 3.22 0.81
N ASN A 107 10.32 3.24 0.35
CA ASN A 107 9.64 4.46 -0.09
C ASN A 107 9.40 5.39 1.10
N ALA A 108 8.97 4.88 2.26
CA ALA A 108 8.83 5.68 3.48
C ALA A 108 10.15 6.37 3.86
N TYR A 109 11.25 5.62 3.82
CA TYR A 109 12.59 6.14 4.10
C TYR A 109 13.09 7.13 3.05
N GLN A 110 12.76 6.92 1.77
CA GLN A 110 13.12 7.87 0.71
C GLN A 110 12.32 9.17 0.84
N VAL A 111 11.01 9.06 1.09
CA VAL A 111 10.11 10.20 1.27
C VAL A 111 10.51 11.00 2.49
N SER A 112 10.84 10.37 3.62
CA SER A 112 11.27 11.11 4.83
C SER A 112 12.54 11.94 4.62
N ARG A 113 13.38 11.59 3.63
CA ARG A 113 14.59 12.34 3.28
C ARG A 113 14.37 13.37 2.16
N ALA A 114 13.64 13.00 1.12
CA ALA A 114 13.42 13.88 -0.03
C ALA A 114 12.29 14.89 0.20
N TYR A 115 11.30 14.52 1.02
CA TYR A 115 10.09 15.27 1.31
C TYR A 115 9.75 15.18 2.81
N PRO A 116 10.57 15.77 3.70
CA PRO A 116 10.41 15.61 5.15
C PRO A 116 9.05 16.09 5.68
N ASP A 117 8.39 17.01 4.98
CA ASP A 117 7.06 17.50 5.33
C ASP A 117 5.90 16.61 4.82
N ALA A 118 6.19 15.67 3.92
CA ALA A 118 5.16 14.84 3.32
C ALA A 118 4.69 13.76 4.31
N LEU A 119 3.38 13.53 4.33
CA LEU A 119 2.80 12.40 5.06
C LEU A 119 3.07 11.10 4.30
N PHE A 120 3.33 10.02 5.03
CA PHE A 120 3.47 8.69 4.45
C PHE A 120 2.47 7.73 5.07
N PHE A 121 1.68 7.08 4.22
CA PHE A 121 0.66 6.12 4.61
C PHE A 121 0.89 4.77 3.96
N ILE A 122 0.80 3.71 4.77
CA ILE A 122 0.59 2.36 4.28
C ILE A 122 -0.87 2.02 4.56
N VAL A 123 -1.60 1.67 3.51
CA VAL A 123 -2.99 1.24 3.58
C VAL A 123 -3.04 -0.24 3.28
N THR A 124 -3.58 -1.01 4.21
CA THR A 124 -3.68 -2.46 4.02
C THR A 124 -5.04 -3.00 4.46
N GLY A 125 -5.53 -3.99 3.70
CA GLY A 125 -6.71 -4.77 4.04
C GLY A 125 -6.51 -5.72 5.23
N HIS A 126 -5.28 -5.79 5.76
CA HIS A 126 -4.93 -6.63 6.89
C HIS A 126 -4.99 -5.83 8.19
N LYS A 127 -5.59 -6.42 9.22
CA LYS A 127 -5.56 -5.85 10.57
C LYS A 127 -4.17 -6.13 11.16
N PRO A 128 -3.35 -5.11 11.49
CA PRO A 128 -2.10 -5.34 12.21
C PRO A 128 -2.41 -6.00 13.55
N MET A 129 -1.67 -7.06 13.88
CA MET A 129 -1.78 -7.69 15.20
C MET A 129 -1.34 -6.69 16.27
N GLY A 130 -2.22 -6.42 17.23
CA GLY A 130 -1.96 -5.49 18.34
C GLY A 130 -2.74 -4.18 18.30
N VAL A 131 -3.54 -3.90 17.26
CA VAL A 131 -4.39 -2.70 17.20
C VAL A 131 -5.86 -3.09 16.97
N THR A 132 -6.71 -2.79 17.95
CA THR A 132 -8.16 -2.97 17.87
C THR A 132 -8.79 -1.86 17.03
N LEU A 133 -8.75 -1.99 15.70
CA LEU A 133 -9.59 -1.22 14.78
C LEU A 133 -10.40 -2.18 13.88
N ASN A 134 -11.68 -1.86 13.69
CA ASN A 134 -12.69 -2.63 12.95
C ASN A 134 -12.84 -2.14 11.48
N ALA A 135 -11.81 -1.53 10.90
CA ALA A 135 -11.87 -1.00 9.54
C ALA A 135 -11.10 -1.89 8.55
N CYS A 136 -11.65 -2.04 7.35
CA CYS A 136 -11.10 -2.79 6.21
C CYS A 136 -9.83 -2.13 5.61
N ALA A 137 -9.31 -1.08 6.24
CA ALA A 137 -8.10 -0.37 5.90
C ALA A 137 -7.46 0.11 7.20
N THR A 138 -6.23 -0.34 7.50
CA THR A 138 -5.46 0.19 8.63
C THR A 138 -4.48 1.24 8.12
N TRP A 139 -4.47 2.41 8.77
CA TRP A 139 -3.58 3.52 8.45
C TRP A 139 -2.48 3.58 9.49
N GLN A 140 -1.23 3.44 9.07
CA GLN A 140 -0.09 3.67 9.95
C GLN A 140 0.72 4.86 9.43
N ARG A 141 0.80 5.91 10.23
CA ARG A 141 1.75 7.00 10.02
C ARG A 141 3.14 6.47 10.39
N VAL A 142 4.05 6.45 9.43
CA VAL A 142 5.46 6.15 9.67
C VAL A 142 6.16 7.50 9.85
N THR A 143 6.46 7.88 11.11
CA THR A 143 7.26 9.06 11.46
C THR A 143 8.70 8.67 11.70
#